data_AF-A0A942GW90-F1
#
_entry.id   AF-A0A942GW90-F1
#
_cell.length_a   1.000
_cell.length_b   1.000
_cell.length_c   1.000
_cell.angle_alpha   90.00
_cell.angle_beta   90.00
_cell.angle_gamma   90.00
#
_symmetry.space_group_name_H-M   'P 1'
#
loop_
_entity.id
_entity.type
_entity.pdbx_description
1 polymer ?
#
loop_
_entity_poly.entity_id
_entity_poly.type
_entity_poly.pdbx_seq_one_letter_code
_entity_poly.pdbx_strand_id
1 'polypeptide(L)'
;MFSLTPEPISATAREVPSAGGFVSFEGKVRDHAGGRQVLRLEYEAFDELAVSEGELLCQEAMQRFRLLDVRVIHRTGRLEIGETAVLIQVAAAHRKAAFEGCEWLIDELKKRVPIWKKEFYADGDSGWVAVEPVAPIDERFYERQLRLPEVGEAGQQRLREARVLLVGVGGLASGSLPYLAAAGIGTIGLVDDDVVDVSNLHRQILYRAQDEGKIKVERAAEFAKRLNPTINITTIPYKLSKININELVEQFDWVVDGTDSLEVKFLLNAACKRLRKPFTTASVHRFEGQILTVMPDGPCLQCLFPETPPDACVGTCAEEGVLGLTPGLFGILQANEVLKGLLGYGEVLSQELMLFDLRTGESQRLARQKREYCPACQGDYKMPSNDLEVATLEEAQAKLGEFRLVDVRESDELPRLKVKHEVSPLSRFTWEPSETPTVFICAHGVRSYQVASQCRAQGISNAYSLAGGVLNPSFKEPV
;
A
#
# COMPACT_ATOMS: atom_id res chain seq x y z
N MET A 1 2.16 -11.57 34.89
CA MET A 1 1.09 -10.65 35.34
C MET A 1 1.47 -9.22 35.05
N PHE A 2 0.46 -8.42 34.69
CA PHE A 2 0.58 -6.99 34.38
C PHE A 2 0.22 -6.15 35.62
N SER A 3 0.84 -4.99 35.80
CA SER A 3 0.48 -4.05 36.87
C SER A 3 0.86 -2.60 36.54
N LEU A 4 0.09 -1.65 37.05
CA LEU A 4 0.43 -0.23 37.08
C LEU A 4 1.03 0.15 38.44
N THR A 5 1.93 1.14 38.45
CA THR A 5 2.47 1.69 39.71
C THR A 5 2.85 3.16 39.55
N PRO A 6 2.60 4.04 40.54
CA PRO A 6 3.16 5.39 40.53
C PRO A 6 4.64 5.41 40.97
N GLU A 7 5.10 4.34 41.62
CA GLU A 7 6.42 4.26 42.25
C GLU A 7 7.55 3.97 41.25
N PRO A 8 8.80 4.37 41.55
CA PRO A 8 9.94 4.03 40.72
C PRO A 8 10.09 2.52 40.50
N ILE A 9 10.28 2.12 39.25
CA ILE A 9 10.49 0.72 38.87
C ILE A 9 11.99 0.43 38.88
N SER A 10 12.39 -0.68 39.52
CA SER A 10 13.73 -1.23 39.39
C SER A 10 13.67 -2.66 38.85
N ALA A 11 14.55 -2.98 37.90
CA ALA A 11 14.72 -4.34 37.42
C ALA A 11 15.26 -5.21 38.57
N THR A 12 14.39 -6.04 39.13
CA THR A 12 14.76 -7.03 40.15
C THR A 12 15.04 -8.36 39.47
N ALA A 13 16.16 -8.99 39.84
CA ALA A 13 16.48 -10.33 39.37
C ALA A 13 15.42 -11.32 39.85
N ARG A 14 14.97 -12.22 38.97
CA ARG A 14 13.99 -13.26 39.28
C ARG A 14 14.54 -14.60 38.85
N GLU A 15 14.46 -15.58 39.75
CA GLU A 15 14.86 -16.95 39.44
C GLU A 15 13.65 -17.74 38.92
N VAL A 16 13.81 -18.31 37.73
CA VAL A 16 12.86 -19.27 37.14
C VAL A 16 13.65 -20.54 36.83
N PRO A 17 13.73 -21.51 37.77
CA PRO A 17 14.66 -22.64 37.68
C PRO A 17 14.53 -23.50 36.41
N SER A 18 13.36 -23.52 35.79
CA SER A 18 13.09 -24.26 34.54
C SER A 18 13.39 -23.48 33.25
N ALA A 19 13.82 -22.22 33.35
CA ALA A 19 14.07 -21.36 32.20
C ALA A 19 15.51 -21.50 31.67
N GLY A 20 15.64 -21.86 30.39
CA GLY A 20 16.91 -21.78 29.65
C GLY A 20 17.15 -20.41 29.01
N GLY A 21 16.20 -19.47 29.13
CA GLY A 21 16.33 -18.09 28.71
C GLY A 21 15.50 -17.14 29.58
N PHE A 22 16.11 -16.04 30.00
CA PHE A 22 15.47 -14.97 30.75
C PHE A 22 15.85 -13.63 30.11
N VAL A 23 14.85 -12.81 29.80
CA VAL A 23 15.02 -11.48 29.20
C VAL A 23 14.33 -10.45 30.08
N SER A 24 15.04 -9.35 30.35
CA SER A 24 14.51 -8.18 31.04
C SER A 24 14.72 -6.96 30.15
N PHE A 25 13.65 -6.21 29.92
CA PHE A 25 13.63 -4.99 29.13
C PHE A 25 13.16 -3.82 29.99
N GLU A 26 13.88 -2.70 29.91
CA GLU A 26 13.52 -1.45 30.56
C GLU A 26 13.36 -0.34 29.51
N GLY A 27 12.15 0.19 29.38
CA GLY A 27 11.90 1.40 28.61
C GLY A 27 12.15 2.63 29.48
N LYS A 28 13.22 3.38 29.18
CA LYS A 28 13.64 4.54 29.97
C LYS A 28 13.29 5.87 29.32
N VAL A 29 13.11 6.90 30.15
CA VAL A 29 12.91 8.27 29.68
C VAL A 29 14.22 8.80 29.10
N ARG A 30 14.17 9.33 27.87
CA ARG A 30 15.30 9.98 27.19
C ARG A 30 15.16 11.49 27.22
N ASP A 31 16.27 12.19 27.13
CA ASP A 31 16.38 13.65 27.11
C ASP A 31 16.01 14.30 25.76
N HIS A 32 15.67 13.51 24.74
CA HIS A 32 15.27 14.01 23.42
C HIS A 32 14.17 13.16 22.77
N ALA A 33 13.28 13.82 22.05
CA ALA A 33 12.25 13.21 21.20
C ALA A 33 11.91 14.14 20.02
N GLY A 34 11.85 13.60 18.80
CA GLY A 34 11.46 14.39 17.61
C GLY A 34 12.33 15.62 17.33
N GLY A 35 13.62 15.57 17.66
CA GLY A 35 14.55 16.71 17.53
C GLY A 35 14.40 17.79 18.61
N ARG A 36 13.52 17.59 19.61
CA ARG A 36 13.31 18.51 20.74
C ARG A 36 13.90 17.93 22.03
N GLN A 37 14.36 18.81 22.90
CA GLN A 37 14.84 18.44 24.24
C GLN A 37 13.65 18.20 25.17
N VAL A 38 13.57 16.99 25.74
CA VAL A 38 12.55 16.57 26.70
C VAL A 38 13.11 16.76 28.11
N LEU A 39 12.32 17.37 28.99
CA LEU A 39 12.67 17.57 30.40
C LEU A 39 12.13 16.47 31.30
N ARG A 40 10.89 16.04 31.04
CA ARG A 40 10.20 15.00 31.82
C ARG A 40 9.04 14.40 31.03
N LEU A 41 8.56 13.26 31.51
CA LEU A 41 7.34 12.63 31.05
C LEU A 41 6.28 12.60 32.15
N GLU A 42 5.03 12.46 31.74
CA GLU A 42 3.92 12.16 32.63
C GLU A 42 3.02 11.12 31.97
N TYR A 43 2.75 10.03 32.67
CA TYR A 43 1.93 8.94 32.17
C TYR A 43 0.58 8.90 32.89
N GLU A 44 -0.50 8.93 32.12
CA GLU A 44 -1.86 8.72 32.63
C GLU A 44 -2.41 7.40 32.08
N ALA A 45 -3.25 6.72 32.85
CA ALA A 45 -3.85 5.45 32.45
C ALA A 45 -5.32 5.41 32.88
N PHE A 46 -6.12 4.64 32.14
CA PHE A 46 -7.42 4.21 32.63
C PHE A 46 -7.22 2.89 33.35
N ASP A 47 -6.99 2.94 34.67
CA ASP A 47 -6.41 1.84 35.44
C ASP A 47 -7.13 0.49 35.24
N GLU A 48 -8.46 0.45 35.31
CA GLU A 48 -9.23 -0.80 35.18
C GLU A 48 -9.05 -1.46 33.80
N LEU A 49 -9.19 -0.69 32.73
CA LEU A 49 -9.05 -1.18 31.35
C LEU A 49 -7.59 -1.49 31.01
N ALA A 50 -6.66 -0.67 31.48
CA ALA A 50 -5.23 -0.89 31.29
C ALA A 50 -4.75 -2.18 31.97
N VAL A 51 -5.21 -2.45 33.19
CA VAL A 51 -4.91 -3.69 33.89
C VAL A 51 -5.54 -4.88 33.17
N SER A 52 -6.83 -4.80 32.82
CA SER A 52 -7.52 -5.88 32.12
C SER A 52 -6.88 -6.24 30.77
N GLU A 53 -6.61 -5.24 29.92
CA GLU A 53 -5.99 -5.45 28.61
C GLU A 53 -4.54 -5.91 28.72
N GLY A 54 -3.79 -5.37 29.69
CA GLY A 54 -2.41 -5.79 29.96
C GLY A 54 -2.31 -7.22 30.47
N GLU A 55 -3.28 -7.69 31.26
CA GLU A 55 -3.38 -9.09 31.68
C GLU A 55 -3.67 -10.03 30.52
N LEU A 56 -4.63 -9.68 29.65
CA LEU A 56 -4.92 -10.42 28.42
C LEU A 56 -3.67 -10.52 27.54
N LEU A 57 -2.95 -9.41 27.38
CA LEU A 57 -1.70 -9.36 26.62
C LEU A 57 -0.63 -10.31 27.20
N CYS A 58 -0.47 -10.33 28.52
CA CYS A 58 0.46 -11.26 29.17
C CYS A 58 0.07 -12.73 28.93
N GLN A 59 -1.22 -13.06 29.00
CA GLN A 59 -1.72 -14.41 28.75
C GLN A 59 -1.49 -14.84 27.29
N GLU A 60 -1.76 -13.94 26.34
CA GLU A 60 -1.51 -14.18 24.92
C GLU A 60 -0.02 -14.43 24.65
N ALA A 61 0.88 -13.62 25.21
CA ALA A 61 2.32 -13.83 25.09
C ALA A 61 2.75 -15.20 25.64
N MET A 62 2.23 -15.57 26.82
CA MET A 62 2.54 -16.86 27.44
C MET A 62 2.16 -18.04 26.55
N GLN A 63 0.96 -17.99 25.95
CA GLN A 63 0.50 -19.06 25.06
C GLN A 63 1.25 -19.07 23.73
N ARG A 64 1.38 -17.90 23.09
CA ARG A 64 1.96 -17.73 21.76
C ARG A 64 3.41 -18.18 21.70
N PHE A 65 4.21 -17.79 22.69
CA PHE A 65 5.65 -18.07 22.71
C PHE A 65 6.02 -19.19 23.69
N ARG A 66 5.03 -19.86 24.30
CA ARG A 66 5.22 -20.91 25.31
C ARG A 66 6.13 -20.46 26.46
N LEU A 67 5.87 -19.25 26.96
CA LEU A 67 6.66 -18.64 28.03
C LEU A 67 6.33 -19.32 29.36
N LEU A 68 7.35 -19.48 30.20
CA LEU A 68 7.24 -20.05 31.54
C LEU A 68 6.73 -19.01 32.54
N ASP A 69 7.14 -17.75 32.35
CA ASP A 69 6.73 -16.64 33.20
C ASP A 69 6.81 -15.32 32.42
N VAL A 70 5.88 -14.41 32.72
CA VAL A 70 5.80 -13.06 32.17
C VAL A 70 5.47 -12.08 33.28
N ARG A 71 6.16 -10.94 33.33
CA ARG A 71 5.80 -9.80 34.18
C ARG A 71 5.96 -8.50 33.41
N VAL A 72 4.94 -7.66 33.47
CA VAL A 72 4.94 -6.34 32.85
C VAL A 72 4.52 -5.33 33.91
N ILE A 73 5.33 -4.31 34.13
CA ILE A 73 5.04 -3.21 35.05
C ILE A 73 5.13 -1.92 34.25
N HIS A 74 4.10 -1.08 34.30
CA HIS A 74 4.15 0.25 33.73
C HIS A 74 4.01 1.31 34.82
N ARG A 75 4.85 2.34 34.77
CA ARG A 75 4.82 3.46 35.71
C ARG A 75 3.82 4.51 35.25
N THR A 76 2.99 4.99 36.15
CA THR A 76 2.08 6.12 35.95
C THR A 76 2.54 7.34 36.74
N GLY A 77 2.01 8.51 36.44
CA GLY A 77 2.43 9.78 37.01
C GLY A 77 3.71 10.34 36.38
N ARG A 78 4.42 11.17 37.13
CA ARG A 78 5.58 11.93 36.65
C ARG A 78 6.86 11.10 36.64
N LEU A 79 7.61 11.19 35.54
CA LEU A 79 8.92 10.56 35.39
C LEU A 79 9.99 11.55 34.91
N GLU A 80 11.16 11.47 35.52
CA GLU A 80 12.37 12.21 35.18
C GLU A 80 13.22 11.46 34.15
N ILE A 81 14.17 12.17 33.52
CA ILE A 81 15.11 11.58 32.56
C ILE A 81 15.89 10.43 33.20
N GLY A 82 16.01 9.31 32.47
CA GLY A 82 16.70 8.10 32.91
C GLY A 82 15.84 7.14 33.74
N GLU A 83 14.67 7.56 34.22
CA GLU A 83 13.77 6.68 34.97
C GLU A 83 13.10 5.63 34.06
N THR A 84 12.80 4.46 34.63
CA THR A 84 12.14 3.36 33.93
C THR A 84 10.62 3.60 33.91
N ALA A 85 10.08 3.75 32.71
CA ALA A 85 8.64 3.87 32.45
C ALA A 85 7.94 2.52 32.34
N VAL A 86 8.64 1.53 31.76
CA VAL A 86 8.09 0.19 31.59
C VAL A 86 9.17 -0.86 31.83
N LEU A 87 8.83 -1.89 32.58
CA LEU A 87 9.65 -3.08 32.79
C LEU A 87 8.91 -4.30 32.26
N ILE A 88 9.54 -5.04 31.36
CA ILE A 88 9.05 -6.33 30.85
C ILE A 88 10.08 -7.40 31.20
N GLN A 89 9.63 -8.48 31.84
CA GLN A 89 10.46 -9.62 32.20
C GLN A 89 9.80 -10.89 31.68
N VAL A 90 10.56 -11.69 30.93
CA VAL A 90 10.06 -12.90 30.28
C VAL A 90 11.04 -14.04 30.52
N ALA A 91 10.50 -15.20 30.90
CA ALA A 91 11.25 -16.44 31.05
C ALA A 91 10.71 -17.52 30.10
N ALA A 92 11.60 -18.26 29.44
CA ALA A 92 11.24 -19.35 28.54
C ALA A 92 12.25 -20.51 28.63
N ALA A 93 11.85 -21.69 28.17
CA ALA A 93 12.74 -22.84 28.09
C ALA A 93 13.95 -22.59 27.14
N HIS A 94 13.76 -21.76 26.11
CA HIS A 94 14.81 -21.42 25.14
C HIS A 94 14.90 -19.89 24.94
N ARG A 95 16.13 -19.38 24.80
CA ARG A 95 16.42 -17.93 24.64
C ARG A 95 15.64 -17.25 23.52
N LYS A 96 15.41 -17.92 22.38
CA LYS A 96 14.74 -17.33 21.22
C LYS A 96 13.31 -16.89 21.54
N ALA A 97 12.55 -17.78 22.18
CA ALA A 97 11.18 -17.48 22.61
C ALA A 97 11.12 -16.34 23.64
N ALA A 98 12.13 -16.24 24.53
CA ALA A 98 12.18 -15.15 25.51
C ALA A 98 12.40 -13.78 24.84
N PHE A 99 13.25 -13.69 23.82
CA PHE A 99 13.45 -12.45 23.05
C PHE A 99 12.21 -12.09 22.24
N GLU A 100 11.67 -13.03 21.45
CA GLU A 100 10.48 -12.82 20.61
C GLU A 100 9.27 -12.42 21.45
N GLY A 101 9.06 -13.08 22.60
CA GLY A 101 7.97 -12.73 23.52
C GLY A 101 8.15 -11.35 24.16
N CYS A 102 9.37 -10.97 24.52
CA CYS A 102 9.65 -9.65 25.11
C CYS A 102 9.46 -8.51 24.10
N GLU A 103 9.94 -8.69 22.87
CA GLU A 103 9.78 -7.71 21.78
C GLU A 103 8.30 -7.56 21.40
N TRP A 104 7.59 -8.67 21.23
CA TRP A 104 6.15 -8.64 20.95
C TRP A 104 5.35 -7.94 22.06
N LEU A 105 5.68 -8.20 23.34
CA LEU A 105 5.01 -7.57 24.48
C LEU A 105 5.16 -6.04 24.47
N ILE A 106 6.36 -5.49 24.22
CA ILE A 106 6.54 -4.03 24.22
C ILE A 106 5.79 -3.35 23.07
N ASP A 107 5.76 -3.98 21.91
CA ASP A 107 5.08 -3.43 20.73
C ASP A 107 3.57 -3.44 20.90
N GLU A 108 3.01 -4.55 21.41
CA GLU A 108 1.57 -4.65 21.62
C GLU A 108 1.08 -3.86 22.83
N LEU A 109 1.90 -3.74 23.89
CA LEU A 109 1.59 -2.88 25.05
C LEU A 109 1.33 -1.45 24.59
N LYS A 110 2.19 -0.92 23.71
CA LYS A 110 2.07 0.44 23.16
C LYS A 110 0.84 0.62 22.25
N LYS A 111 0.31 -0.46 21.67
CA LYS A 111 -0.83 -0.41 20.75
C LYS A 111 -2.18 -0.56 21.46
N ARG A 112 -2.24 -1.44 22.46
CA ARG A 112 -3.50 -1.94 23.01
C ARG A 112 -3.82 -1.36 24.39
N VAL A 113 -2.81 -1.13 25.23
CA VAL A 113 -3.04 -0.75 26.62
C VAL A 113 -3.23 0.77 26.72
N PRO A 114 -4.37 1.27 27.24
CA PRO A 114 -4.72 2.68 27.30
C PRO A 114 -3.88 3.44 28.35
N ILE A 115 -2.62 3.70 27.99
CA ILE A 115 -1.66 4.49 28.76
C ILE A 115 -1.15 5.62 27.86
N TRP A 116 -1.36 6.86 28.29
CA TRP A 116 -1.01 8.07 27.56
C TRP A 116 0.26 8.68 28.11
N LYS A 117 1.13 9.13 27.21
CA LYS A 117 2.37 9.81 27.55
C LYS A 117 2.24 11.28 27.21
N LYS A 118 2.54 12.14 28.17
CA LYS A 118 2.74 13.58 27.94
C LYS A 118 4.22 13.91 28.03
N GLU A 119 4.72 14.62 27.03
CA GLU A 119 6.09 15.12 26.98
C GLU A 119 6.11 16.60 27.39
N PHE A 120 7.08 16.97 28.22
CA PHE A 120 7.35 18.36 28.58
C PHE A 120 8.70 18.78 28.01
N TYR A 121 8.74 19.86 27.25
CA TYR A 121 9.91 20.30 26.50
C TYR A 121 10.60 21.51 27.14
N ALA A 122 11.88 21.71 26.79
CA ALA A 122 12.70 22.80 27.34
C ALA A 122 12.23 24.21 26.93
N ASP A 123 11.48 24.33 25.84
CA ASP A 123 10.88 25.58 25.34
C ASP A 123 9.58 25.98 26.09
N GLY A 124 9.19 25.21 27.11
CA GLY A 124 7.99 25.46 27.92
C GLY A 124 6.71 24.87 27.34
N ASP A 125 6.78 24.24 26.16
CA ASP A 125 5.67 23.54 25.53
C ASP A 125 5.45 22.16 26.17
N SER A 126 4.23 21.65 26.06
CA SER A 126 3.91 20.27 26.47
C SER A 126 2.95 19.64 25.47
N GLY A 127 3.26 18.42 25.05
CA GLY A 127 2.48 17.68 24.06
C GLY A 127 2.01 16.35 24.61
N TRP A 128 0.74 16.02 24.41
CA TRP A 128 0.30 14.64 24.53
C TRP A 128 0.85 13.86 23.35
N VAL A 129 1.73 12.91 23.63
CA VAL A 129 2.09 11.85 22.69
C VAL A 129 1.07 10.74 22.92
N ALA A 130 -0.13 10.96 22.37
CA ALA A 130 -1.23 10.04 22.49
C ALA A 130 -1.18 9.00 21.36
N VAL A 131 -1.42 7.75 21.73
CA VAL A 131 -2.35 6.93 20.96
C VAL A 131 -3.72 7.56 21.21
N GLU A 132 -4.30 8.27 20.24
CA GLU A 132 -5.69 8.74 20.36
C GLU A 132 -6.54 7.49 20.69
N PRO A 133 -7.23 7.43 21.84
CA PRO A 133 -8.04 6.26 22.14
C PRO A 133 -9.11 6.14 21.06
N VAL A 134 -9.11 5.00 20.36
CA VAL A 134 -10.24 4.67 19.51
C VAL A 134 -11.37 4.31 20.46
N ALA A 135 -12.41 5.14 20.51
CA ALA A 135 -13.59 4.83 21.30
C ALA A 135 -14.09 3.42 20.92
N PRO A 136 -14.37 2.54 21.90
CA PRO A 136 -14.88 1.21 21.59
C PRO A 136 -16.19 1.38 20.82
N ILE A 137 -16.30 0.67 19.70
CA ILE A 137 -17.57 0.58 18.98
C ILE A 137 -18.46 -0.43 19.72
N ASP A 138 -19.72 -0.07 19.92
CA ASP A 138 -20.72 -0.96 20.51
C ASP A 138 -21.64 -1.56 19.44
N GLU A 139 -22.60 -2.36 19.87
CA GLU A 139 -23.56 -3.07 19.02
C GLU A 139 -24.34 -2.13 18.06
N ARG A 140 -24.45 -0.83 18.38
CA ARG A 140 -25.17 0.15 17.56
C ARG A 140 -24.42 0.51 16.28
N PHE A 141 -23.10 0.27 16.22
CA PHE A 141 -22.27 0.66 15.07
C PHE A 141 -22.74 0.02 13.76
N TYR A 142 -23.11 -1.26 13.79
CA TYR A 142 -23.62 -1.98 12.61
C TYR A 142 -25.14 -2.07 12.55
N GLU A 143 -25.89 -1.56 13.53
CA GLU A 143 -27.34 -1.77 13.66
C GLU A 143 -28.10 -1.43 12.37
N ARG A 144 -27.75 -0.31 11.72
CA ARG A 144 -28.40 0.12 10.47
C ARG A 144 -28.07 -0.80 9.29
N GLN A 145 -26.86 -1.31 9.22
CA GLN A 145 -26.42 -2.24 8.19
C GLN A 145 -27.07 -3.62 8.40
N LEU A 146 -27.17 -4.09 9.65
CA LEU A 146 -27.79 -5.36 10.01
C LEU A 146 -29.29 -5.43 9.67
N ARG A 147 -29.98 -4.29 9.58
CA ARG A 147 -31.39 -4.23 9.17
C ARG A 147 -31.62 -4.59 7.70
N LEU A 148 -30.57 -4.54 6.86
CA LEU A 148 -30.68 -4.96 5.46
C LEU A 148 -30.76 -6.49 5.39
N PRO A 149 -31.80 -7.07 4.76
CA PRO A 149 -31.96 -8.53 4.67
C PRO A 149 -30.76 -9.26 4.07
N GLU A 150 -30.08 -8.64 3.10
CA GLU A 150 -28.91 -9.18 2.42
C GLU A 150 -27.65 -9.18 3.29
N VAL A 151 -27.64 -8.31 4.31
CA VAL A 151 -26.62 -8.30 5.35
C VAL A 151 -27.10 -9.21 6.48
N GLY A 152 -27.95 -8.72 7.38
CA GLY A 152 -28.30 -9.43 8.62
C GLY A 152 -27.06 -9.87 9.42
N GLU A 153 -27.28 -10.71 10.43
CA GLU A 153 -26.17 -11.26 11.23
C GLU A 153 -25.22 -12.13 10.39
N ALA A 154 -25.79 -12.94 9.48
CA ALA A 154 -25.01 -13.84 8.64
C ALA A 154 -24.10 -13.10 7.66
N GLY A 155 -24.57 -12.02 7.03
CA GLY A 155 -23.78 -11.17 6.16
C GLY A 155 -22.71 -10.40 6.93
N GLN A 156 -23.04 -9.85 8.10
CA GLN A 156 -22.04 -9.19 8.92
C GLN A 156 -20.95 -10.16 9.39
N GLN A 157 -21.32 -11.41 9.72
CA GLN A 157 -20.36 -12.46 10.04
C GLN A 157 -19.45 -12.78 8.84
N ARG A 158 -20.01 -12.89 7.63
CA ARG A 158 -19.22 -13.05 6.40
C ARG A 158 -18.22 -11.90 6.21
N LEU A 159 -18.61 -10.65 6.47
CA LEU A 159 -17.70 -9.51 6.41
C LEU A 159 -16.59 -9.61 7.46
N ARG A 160 -16.92 -9.98 8.70
CA ARG A 160 -15.94 -10.19 9.79
C ARG A 160 -14.92 -11.30 9.50
N GLU A 161 -15.29 -12.30 8.69
CA GLU A 161 -14.38 -13.38 8.29
C GLU A 161 -13.60 -13.05 7.01
N ALA A 162 -14.08 -12.08 6.21
CA ALA A 162 -13.48 -11.74 4.94
C ALA A 162 -12.14 -11.00 5.10
N ARG A 163 -11.23 -11.29 4.17
CA ARG A 163 -9.92 -10.65 4.05
C ARG A 163 -9.80 -9.97 2.68
N VAL A 164 -9.57 -8.66 2.65
CA VAL A 164 -9.49 -7.87 1.41
C VAL A 164 -8.10 -7.23 1.28
N LEU A 165 -7.46 -7.42 0.13
CA LEU A 165 -6.17 -6.78 -0.20
C LEU A 165 -6.41 -5.51 -1.02
N LEU A 166 -5.95 -4.36 -0.54
CA LEU A 166 -5.89 -3.10 -1.26
C LEU A 166 -4.44 -2.84 -1.71
N VAL A 167 -4.22 -2.80 -3.02
CA VAL A 167 -2.91 -2.50 -3.62
C VAL A 167 -2.92 -1.09 -4.19
N GLY A 168 -2.04 -0.22 -3.69
CA GLY A 168 -2.07 1.21 -3.93
C GLY A 168 -3.03 1.89 -2.95
N VAL A 169 -2.49 2.70 -2.05
CA VAL A 169 -3.23 3.41 -0.99
C VAL A 169 -3.32 4.91 -1.30
N GLY A 170 -3.51 5.22 -2.59
CA GLY A 170 -3.65 6.58 -3.11
C GLY A 170 -5.09 7.09 -3.15
N GLY A 171 -5.44 7.76 -4.26
CA GLY A 171 -6.74 8.42 -4.40
C GLY A 171 -7.92 7.45 -4.48
N LEU A 172 -7.75 6.31 -5.17
CA LEU A 172 -8.77 5.25 -5.24
C LEU A 172 -9.00 4.64 -3.86
N ALA A 173 -7.93 4.33 -3.12
CA ALA A 173 -8.05 3.81 -1.76
C ALA A 173 -8.68 4.81 -0.78
N SER A 174 -8.57 6.11 -1.04
CA SER A 174 -9.25 7.13 -0.27
C SER A 174 -10.78 7.05 -0.37
N GLY A 175 -11.30 6.41 -1.42
CA GLY A 175 -12.70 6.03 -1.53
C GLY A 175 -12.99 4.62 -1.01
N SER A 176 -12.13 3.64 -1.27
CA SER A 176 -12.47 2.24 -0.95
C SER A 176 -12.22 1.86 0.51
N LEU A 177 -11.07 2.25 1.09
CA LEU A 177 -10.68 1.88 2.46
C LEU A 177 -11.68 2.33 3.54
N PRO A 178 -12.18 3.59 3.55
CA PRO A 178 -13.11 4.01 4.59
C PRO A 178 -14.38 3.17 4.64
N TYR A 179 -14.94 2.83 3.46
CA TYR A 179 -16.21 2.09 3.41
C TYR A 179 -16.02 0.59 3.65
N LEU A 180 -14.91 0.00 3.23
CA LEU A 180 -14.59 -1.39 3.59
C LEU A 180 -14.32 -1.55 5.09
N ALA A 181 -13.60 -0.60 5.69
CA ALA A 181 -13.37 -0.57 7.13
C ALA A 181 -14.67 -0.37 7.91
N ALA A 182 -15.49 0.62 7.53
CA ALA A 182 -16.76 0.89 8.19
C ALA A 182 -17.78 -0.25 8.04
N ALA A 183 -17.77 -0.96 6.90
CA ALA A 183 -18.63 -2.13 6.70
C ALA A 183 -18.26 -3.33 7.59
N GLY A 184 -17.04 -3.33 8.16
CA GLY A 184 -16.57 -4.36 9.07
C GLY A 184 -15.89 -5.54 8.38
N ILE A 185 -15.15 -5.29 7.29
CA ILE A 185 -14.24 -6.30 6.72
C ILE A 185 -13.21 -6.71 7.77
N GLY A 186 -13.17 -8.00 8.10
CA GLY A 186 -12.40 -8.54 9.22
C GLY A 186 -10.90 -8.27 9.14
N THR A 187 -10.31 -8.45 7.95
CA THR A 187 -8.91 -8.10 7.73
C THR A 187 -8.74 -7.32 6.43
N ILE A 188 -8.03 -6.20 6.49
CA ILE A 188 -7.66 -5.42 5.30
C ILE A 188 -6.14 -5.38 5.19
N GLY A 189 -5.60 -5.89 4.08
CA GLY A 189 -4.20 -5.74 3.71
C GLY A 189 -4.00 -4.46 2.90
N LEU A 190 -2.97 -3.68 3.22
CA LEU A 190 -2.63 -2.42 2.56
C LEU A 190 -1.22 -2.54 1.98
N VAL A 191 -1.08 -2.39 0.66
CA VAL A 191 0.21 -2.45 -0.06
C VAL A 191 0.47 -1.11 -0.73
N ASP A 192 1.57 -0.44 -0.38
CA ASP A 192 2.06 0.78 -1.04
C ASP A 192 3.50 1.02 -0.58
N ASP A 193 4.41 1.40 -1.48
CA ASP A 193 5.80 1.72 -1.18
C ASP A 193 6.09 3.21 -1.00
N ASP A 194 5.10 4.07 -1.20
CA ASP A 194 5.28 5.52 -1.10
C ASP A 194 5.16 6.06 0.33
N VAL A 195 5.66 7.29 0.47
CA VAL A 195 5.37 8.20 1.57
C VAL A 195 4.32 9.24 1.18
N VAL A 196 3.69 9.87 2.17
CA VAL A 196 2.71 10.94 1.96
C VAL A 196 3.43 12.17 1.39
N ASP A 197 2.87 12.72 0.31
CA ASP A 197 3.35 13.94 -0.35
C ASP A 197 2.24 14.99 -0.37
N VAL A 198 2.56 16.24 -0.03
CA VAL A 198 1.59 17.34 0.05
C VAL A 198 0.87 17.57 -1.28
N SER A 199 1.54 17.39 -2.42
CA SER A 199 0.94 17.51 -3.76
C SER A 199 -0.18 16.50 -4.03
N ASN A 200 -0.25 15.43 -3.23
CA ASN A 200 -1.23 14.36 -3.39
C ASN A 200 -2.48 14.56 -2.50
N LEU A 201 -2.40 15.40 -1.46
CA LEU A 201 -3.45 15.52 -0.42
C LEU A 201 -4.81 15.96 -0.94
N HIS A 202 -4.87 16.77 -1.99
CA HIS A 202 -6.13 17.21 -2.61
C HIS A 202 -7.01 16.06 -3.17
N ARG A 203 -6.44 14.85 -3.32
CA ARG A 203 -7.11 13.64 -3.82
C ARG A 203 -6.91 12.42 -2.92
N GLN A 204 -6.03 12.51 -1.91
CA GLN A 204 -5.70 11.43 -0.98
C GLN A 204 -6.15 11.80 0.44
N ILE A 205 -7.47 11.78 0.66
CA ILE A 205 -8.12 12.31 1.88
C ILE A 205 -7.93 11.44 3.12
N LEU A 206 -7.20 10.33 3.01
CA LEU A 206 -6.76 9.51 4.15
C LEU A 206 -5.69 10.23 4.99
N TYR A 207 -4.99 11.19 4.38
CA TYR A 207 -3.80 11.84 4.95
C TYR A 207 -4.03 13.33 5.21
N ARG A 208 -3.18 13.92 6.04
CA ARG A 208 -3.18 15.37 6.35
C ARG A 208 -1.83 15.99 6.04
N ALA A 209 -1.78 17.32 5.97
CA ALA A 209 -0.54 18.07 5.74
C ALA A 209 0.58 17.71 6.74
N GLN A 210 0.22 17.46 8.00
CA GLN A 210 1.15 17.02 9.04
C GLN A 210 1.72 15.61 8.85
N ASP A 211 1.25 14.86 7.85
CA ASP A 211 1.69 13.49 7.57
C ASP A 211 2.75 13.43 6.46
N GLU A 212 3.15 14.57 5.90
CA GLU A 212 4.21 14.65 4.89
C GLU A 212 5.47 13.85 5.27
N GLY A 213 5.96 13.04 4.33
CA GLY A 213 7.13 12.18 4.50
C GLY A 213 6.89 10.90 5.31
N LYS A 214 5.71 10.69 5.89
CA LYS A 214 5.38 9.44 6.60
C LYS A 214 4.93 8.34 5.63
N ILE A 215 5.13 7.08 6.00
CA ILE A 215 4.76 5.91 5.18
C ILE A 215 3.24 5.84 4.98
N LYS A 216 2.79 5.75 3.73
CA LYS A 216 1.36 5.78 3.35
C LYS A 216 0.54 4.66 4.00
N VAL A 217 1.02 3.42 3.94
CA VAL A 217 0.29 2.25 4.47
C VAL A 217 0.07 2.35 5.98
N GLU A 218 1.03 2.90 6.73
CA GLU A 218 0.93 3.07 8.17
C GLU A 218 -0.11 4.13 8.54
N ARG A 219 -0.09 5.29 7.85
CA ARG A 219 -1.08 6.35 8.07
C ARG A 219 -2.50 5.89 7.69
N ALA A 220 -2.62 5.14 6.61
CA ALA A 220 -3.89 4.57 6.19
C ALA A 220 -4.40 3.51 7.17
N ALA A 221 -3.52 2.70 7.75
CA ALA A 221 -3.88 1.76 8.80
C ALA A 221 -4.40 2.46 10.05
N GLU A 222 -3.74 3.53 10.50
CA GLU A 222 -4.20 4.36 11.60
C GLU A 222 -5.56 5.00 11.31
N PHE A 223 -5.77 5.51 10.09
CA PHE A 223 -7.08 6.01 9.66
C PHE A 223 -8.17 4.93 9.78
N ALA A 224 -7.92 3.75 9.21
CA ALA A 224 -8.90 2.66 9.20
C ALA A 224 -9.21 2.15 10.61
N LYS A 225 -8.19 2.02 11.46
CA LYS A 225 -8.34 1.61 12.86
C LYS A 225 -9.09 2.64 13.70
N ARG A 226 -8.89 3.94 13.47
CA ARG A 226 -9.69 4.99 14.13
C ARG A 226 -11.16 4.96 13.70
N LEU A 227 -11.41 4.62 12.44
CA LEU A 227 -12.77 4.49 11.93
C LEU A 227 -13.48 3.25 12.49
N ASN A 228 -12.75 2.13 12.60
CA ASN A 228 -13.26 0.88 13.12
C ASN A 228 -12.16 0.11 13.88
N PRO A 229 -12.18 0.07 15.22
CA PRO A 229 -11.14 -0.60 15.99
C PRO A 229 -11.20 -2.14 15.89
N THR A 230 -12.32 -2.71 15.47
CA THR A 230 -12.56 -4.17 15.51
C THR A 230 -11.97 -4.93 14.33
N ILE A 231 -11.60 -4.24 13.25
CA ILE A 231 -11.00 -4.87 12.07
C ILE A 231 -9.49 -5.04 12.27
N ASN A 232 -8.90 -6.03 11.63
CA ASN A 232 -7.45 -6.18 11.55
C ASN A 232 -6.90 -5.46 10.32
N ILE A 233 -5.75 -4.78 10.45
CA ILE A 233 -5.06 -4.15 9.33
C ILE A 233 -3.66 -4.74 9.21
N THR A 234 -3.27 -5.16 8.01
CA THR A 234 -1.91 -5.62 7.69
C THR A 234 -1.26 -4.62 6.75
N THR A 235 -0.14 -4.03 7.15
CA THR A 235 0.61 -3.06 6.33
C THR A 235 1.77 -3.74 5.61
N ILE A 236 1.93 -3.46 4.33
CA ILE A 236 2.98 -4.00 3.46
C ILE A 236 3.65 -2.81 2.77
N PRO A 237 4.66 -2.19 3.41
CA PRO A 237 5.31 -0.96 2.91
C PRO A 237 6.35 -1.27 1.82
N TYR A 238 5.99 -2.11 0.84
CA TYR A 238 6.88 -2.57 -0.22
C TYR A 238 6.16 -2.62 -1.56
N LYS A 239 6.93 -2.42 -2.63
CA LYS A 239 6.42 -2.46 -3.99
C LYS A 239 5.90 -3.85 -4.31
N LEU A 240 4.71 -3.92 -4.89
CA LEU A 240 4.20 -5.18 -5.42
C LEU A 240 5.04 -5.57 -6.65
N SER A 241 5.45 -6.83 -6.71
CA SER A 241 6.28 -7.36 -7.79
C SER A 241 5.92 -8.81 -8.11
N LYS A 242 6.49 -9.33 -9.19
CA LYS A 242 6.34 -10.76 -9.55
C LYS A 242 6.80 -11.71 -8.47
N ILE A 243 7.74 -11.28 -7.62
CA ILE A 243 8.38 -12.11 -6.60
C ILE A 243 7.40 -12.34 -5.44
N ASN A 244 6.72 -11.30 -4.98
CA ASN A 244 5.88 -11.34 -3.78
C ASN A 244 4.37 -11.49 -4.05
N ILE A 245 3.91 -11.24 -5.27
CA ILE A 245 2.47 -11.13 -5.54
C ILE A 245 1.67 -12.40 -5.23
N ASN A 246 2.22 -13.58 -5.49
CA ASN A 246 1.47 -14.82 -5.29
C ASN A 246 1.22 -15.08 -3.80
N GLU A 247 2.28 -15.00 -3.00
CA GLU A 247 2.22 -15.17 -1.55
C GLU A 247 1.28 -14.16 -0.91
N LEU A 248 1.29 -12.90 -1.40
CA LEU A 248 0.38 -11.86 -0.91
C LEU A 248 -1.06 -12.16 -1.29
N VAL A 249 -1.36 -12.35 -2.57
CA VAL A 249 -2.75 -12.54 -3.06
C VAL A 249 -3.40 -13.80 -2.48
N GLU A 250 -2.64 -14.86 -2.22
CA GLU A 250 -3.17 -16.12 -1.66
C GLU A 250 -3.85 -15.93 -0.29
N GLN A 251 -3.33 -14.99 0.52
CA GLN A 251 -3.77 -14.70 1.88
C GLN A 251 -5.10 -13.92 1.97
N PHE A 252 -5.64 -13.45 0.84
CA PHE A 252 -6.86 -12.64 0.83
C PHE A 252 -7.94 -13.29 -0.03
N ASP A 253 -9.18 -12.96 0.28
CA ASP A 253 -10.36 -13.52 -0.37
C ASP A 253 -10.80 -12.64 -1.54
N TRP A 254 -10.48 -11.34 -1.50
CA TRP A 254 -10.73 -10.37 -2.58
C TRP A 254 -9.54 -9.41 -2.74
N VAL A 255 -9.22 -9.05 -3.98
CA VAL A 255 -8.16 -8.08 -4.29
C VAL A 255 -8.73 -6.84 -4.97
N VAL A 256 -8.28 -5.67 -4.54
CA VAL A 256 -8.70 -4.37 -5.04
C VAL A 256 -7.47 -3.59 -5.48
N ASP A 257 -7.48 -3.14 -6.72
CA ASP A 257 -6.39 -2.35 -7.31
C ASP A 257 -6.71 -0.86 -7.25
N GLY A 258 -6.01 -0.17 -6.37
CA GLY A 258 -5.95 1.29 -6.25
C GLY A 258 -4.70 1.91 -6.88
N THR A 259 -3.99 1.20 -7.76
CA THR A 259 -2.76 1.68 -8.40
C THR A 259 -3.03 2.47 -9.68
N ASP A 260 -2.09 3.33 -10.02
CA ASP A 260 -2.03 4.08 -11.28
C ASP A 260 -1.06 3.46 -12.30
N SER A 261 -0.45 2.31 -12.00
CA SER A 261 0.42 1.57 -12.92
C SER A 261 -0.35 0.47 -13.65
N LEU A 262 -0.27 0.45 -14.98
CA LEU A 262 -0.85 -0.62 -15.78
C LEU A 262 -0.07 -1.92 -15.58
N GLU A 263 1.26 -1.85 -15.43
CA GLU A 263 2.06 -3.03 -15.12
C GLU A 263 1.51 -3.76 -13.89
N VAL A 264 1.29 -3.04 -12.79
CA VAL A 264 0.78 -3.61 -11.54
C VAL A 264 -0.64 -4.15 -11.72
N LYS A 265 -1.50 -3.41 -12.42
CA LYS A 265 -2.88 -3.80 -12.71
C LYS A 265 -2.96 -5.11 -13.50
N PHE A 266 -2.12 -5.28 -14.52
CA PHE A 266 -2.06 -6.51 -15.31
C PHE A 266 -1.40 -7.68 -14.56
N LEU A 267 -0.38 -7.39 -13.74
CA LEU A 267 0.24 -8.37 -12.87
C LEU A 267 -0.76 -8.93 -11.84
N LEU A 268 -1.54 -8.06 -11.19
CA LEU A 268 -2.64 -8.42 -10.28
C LEU A 268 -3.70 -9.24 -10.98
N ASN A 269 -4.13 -8.82 -12.18
CA ASN A 269 -5.10 -9.56 -12.97
C ASN A 269 -4.65 -11.00 -13.21
N ALA A 270 -3.41 -11.22 -13.64
CA ALA A 270 -2.89 -12.57 -13.89
C ALA A 270 -2.72 -13.39 -12.60
N ALA A 271 -2.22 -12.79 -11.51
CA ALA A 271 -2.09 -13.47 -10.23
C ALA A 271 -3.44 -13.88 -9.64
N CYS A 272 -4.45 -13.00 -9.70
CA CYS A 272 -5.80 -13.29 -9.23
C CYS A 272 -6.47 -14.39 -10.05
N LYS A 273 -6.28 -14.41 -11.39
CA LYS A 273 -6.76 -15.52 -12.22
C LYS A 273 -6.09 -16.84 -11.86
N ARG A 274 -4.77 -16.85 -11.68
CA ARG A 274 -3.98 -18.02 -11.28
C ARG A 274 -4.43 -18.58 -9.92
N LEU A 275 -4.60 -17.70 -8.94
CA LEU A 275 -4.98 -18.05 -7.56
C LEU A 275 -6.50 -18.11 -7.33
N ARG A 276 -7.29 -17.96 -8.40
CA ARG A 276 -8.75 -17.96 -8.39
C ARG A 276 -9.35 -16.98 -7.37
N LYS A 277 -8.78 -15.78 -7.27
CA LYS A 277 -9.28 -14.68 -6.44
C LYS A 277 -10.08 -13.68 -7.28
N PRO A 278 -11.24 -13.19 -6.80
CA PRO A 278 -11.89 -12.01 -7.36
C PRO A 278 -10.98 -10.79 -7.30
N PHE A 279 -11.03 -9.97 -8.36
CA PHE A 279 -10.19 -8.79 -8.53
C PHE A 279 -11.01 -7.60 -9.03
N THR A 280 -11.09 -6.52 -8.26
CA THR A 280 -11.76 -5.29 -8.68
C THR A 280 -10.73 -4.22 -9.04
N THR A 281 -10.83 -3.66 -10.23
CA THR A 281 -9.93 -2.60 -10.70
C THR A 281 -10.74 -1.41 -11.22
N ALA A 282 -10.21 -0.22 -10.95
CA ALA A 282 -10.69 1.03 -11.51
C ALA A 282 -9.52 1.82 -12.09
N SER A 283 -9.84 2.75 -12.99
CA SER A 283 -8.91 3.74 -13.52
C SER A 283 -9.66 5.05 -13.70
N VAL A 284 -8.96 6.17 -13.55
CA VAL A 284 -9.54 7.51 -13.69
C VAL A 284 -8.66 8.39 -14.55
N HIS A 285 -9.28 9.30 -15.27
CA HIS A 285 -8.62 10.28 -16.12
C HIS A 285 -9.46 11.55 -16.14
N ARG A 286 -8.90 12.68 -15.67
CA ARG A 286 -9.60 13.98 -15.58
C ARG A 286 -10.94 13.90 -14.82
N PHE A 287 -12.06 13.85 -15.56
CA PHE A 287 -13.45 13.80 -15.07
C PHE A 287 -14.13 12.47 -15.39
N GLU A 288 -13.40 11.51 -15.93
CA GLU A 288 -13.91 10.23 -16.36
C GLU A 288 -13.26 9.12 -15.53
N GLY A 289 -13.94 7.99 -15.44
CA GLY A 289 -13.31 6.80 -14.97
C GLY A 289 -14.01 5.55 -15.44
N GLN A 290 -13.38 4.44 -15.11
CA GLN A 290 -13.81 3.12 -15.50
C GLN A 290 -13.64 2.13 -14.36
N ILE A 291 -14.54 1.16 -14.27
CA ILE A 291 -14.49 0.11 -13.24
C ILE A 291 -15.01 -1.22 -13.81
N LEU A 292 -14.39 -2.29 -13.35
CA LEU A 292 -14.80 -3.66 -13.61
C LEU A 292 -14.39 -4.59 -12.46
N THR A 293 -14.97 -5.78 -12.43
CA THR A 293 -14.54 -6.88 -11.58
C THR A 293 -14.15 -8.07 -12.45
N VAL A 294 -13.07 -8.76 -12.09
CA VAL A 294 -12.63 -10.01 -12.70
C VAL A 294 -12.95 -11.13 -11.74
N MET A 295 -13.82 -12.05 -12.18
CA MET A 295 -14.13 -13.26 -11.44
C MET A 295 -13.27 -14.44 -11.92
N PRO A 296 -13.02 -15.46 -11.07
CA PRO A 296 -12.19 -16.62 -11.40
C PRO A 296 -12.59 -17.32 -12.71
N ASP A 297 -13.88 -17.39 -13.02
CA ASP A 297 -14.37 -18.11 -14.20
C ASP A 297 -14.74 -17.19 -15.38
N GLY A 298 -14.81 -15.87 -15.15
CA GLY A 298 -15.19 -14.85 -16.13
C GLY A 298 -14.06 -14.29 -17.00
N PRO A 299 -14.36 -13.30 -17.87
CA PRO A 299 -13.37 -12.56 -18.63
C PRO A 299 -12.42 -11.79 -17.68
N CYS A 300 -11.15 -11.68 -18.07
CA CYS A 300 -10.14 -10.95 -17.32
C CYS A 300 -9.81 -9.61 -18.01
N LEU A 301 -8.95 -8.80 -17.38
CA LEU A 301 -8.53 -7.52 -17.97
C LEU A 301 -7.85 -7.71 -19.35
N GLN A 302 -6.99 -8.72 -19.48
CA GLN A 302 -6.31 -9.04 -20.74
C GLN A 302 -7.23 -9.64 -21.82
N CYS A 303 -8.46 -10.05 -21.45
CA CYS A 303 -9.48 -10.37 -22.43
C CYS A 303 -9.98 -9.12 -23.16
N LEU A 304 -10.09 -8.01 -22.42
CA LEU A 304 -10.53 -6.71 -22.93
C LEU A 304 -9.40 -5.93 -23.61
N PHE A 305 -8.19 -5.98 -23.03
CA PHE A 305 -6.99 -5.33 -23.54
C PHE A 305 -5.93 -6.40 -23.85
N PRO A 306 -5.92 -6.96 -25.08
CA PRO A 306 -5.04 -8.06 -25.46
C PRO A 306 -3.55 -7.78 -25.26
N GLU A 307 -3.14 -6.56 -25.57
CA GLU A 307 -1.78 -6.06 -25.40
C GLU A 307 -1.76 -5.13 -24.20
N THR A 308 -0.77 -5.29 -23.33
CA THR A 308 -0.52 -4.34 -22.25
C THR A 308 0.17 -3.12 -22.86
N PRO A 309 -0.48 -1.94 -22.90
CA PRO A 309 0.24 -0.74 -23.29
C PRO A 309 1.27 -0.43 -22.21
N PRO A 310 2.46 0.10 -22.57
CA PRO A 310 3.41 0.58 -21.58
C PRO A 310 2.80 1.73 -20.79
N ASP A 311 3.24 1.87 -19.53
CA ASP A 311 2.84 2.98 -18.67
C ASP A 311 3.15 4.34 -19.35
N ALA A 312 4.24 4.44 -20.12
CA ALA A 312 4.58 5.65 -20.88
C ALA A 312 3.54 6.05 -21.96
N CYS A 313 2.72 5.12 -22.46
CA CYS A 313 1.70 5.41 -23.46
C CYS A 313 0.39 5.95 -22.88
N VAL A 314 0.23 5.87 -21.56
CA VAL A 314 -1.00 6.22 -20.85
C VAL A 314 -0.64 7.29 -19.84
N GLY A 315 -0.83 8.55 -20.22
CA GLY A 315 -0.46 9.71 -19.41
C GLY A 315 -0.88 9.53 -17.95
N THR A 316 0.03 9.83 -17.02
CA THR A 316 -0.23 9.63 -15.60
C THR A 316 -1.24 10.68 -15.10
N CYS A 317 -1.95 10.36 -14.01
CA CYS A 317 -2.79 11.35 -13.32
C CYS A 317 -1.99 12.59 -12.89
N ALA A 318 -0.67 12.47 -12.72
CA ALA A 318 0.24 13.56 -12.38
C ALA A 318 0.53 14.49 -13.57
N GLU A 319 0.55 13.97 -14.80
CA GLU A 319 0.88 14.74 -16.01
C GLU A 319 -0.34 15.45 -16.61
N GLU A 320 -1.51 14.80 -16.58
CA GLU A 320 -2.73 15.36 -17.19
C GLU A 320 -3.71 15.97 -16.19
N GLY A 321 -3.51 15.73 -14.89
CA GLY A 321 -4.38 16.18 -13.82
C GLY A 321 -5.65 15.36 -13.67
N VAL A 322 -6.14 15.27 -12.44
CA VAL A 322 -7.39 14.59 -12.08
C VAL A 322 -8.15 15.43 -11.07
N LEU A 323 -9.47 15.56 -11.25
CA LEU A 323 -10.30 16.22 -10.23
C LEU A 323 -10.29 15.35 -8.96
N GLY A 324 -9.93 15.91 -7.81
CA GLY A 324 -9.66 15.13 -6.59
C GLY A 324 -10.80 14.20 -6.15
N LEU A 325 -12.05 14.53 -6.49
CA LEU A 325 -13.22 13.69 -6.20
C LEU A 325 -13.30 12.43 -7.08
N THR A 326 -12.79 12.48 -8.32
CA THR A 326 -12.90 11.40 -9.30
C THR A 326 -12.33 10.09 -8.77
N PRO A 327 -11.06 10.00 -8.31
CA PRO A 327 -10.53 8.75 -7.76
C PRO A 327 -11.28 8.32 -6.49
N GLY A 328 -11.69 9.26 -5.63
CA GLY A 328 -12.48 8.94 -4.43
C GLY A 328 -13.82 8.27 -4.78
N LEU A 329 -14.55 8.79 -5.77
CA LEU A 329 -15.81 8.19 -6.21
C LEU A 329 -15.62 6.78 -6.76
N PHE A 330 -14.62 6.59 -7.62
CA PHE A 330 -14.33 5.25 -8.17
C PHE A 330 -13.85 4.28 -7.09
N GLY A 331 -13.14 4.77 -6.08
CA GLY A 331 -12.83 4.00 -4.87
C GLY A 331 -14.08 3.52 -4.13
N ILE A 332 -15.09 4.38 -3.97
CA ILE A 332 -16.37 3.98 -3.37
C ILE A 332 -17.05 2.89 -4.22
N LEU A 333 -17.03 3.03 -5.55
CA LEU A 333 -17.55 2.00 -6.45
C LEU A 333 -16.77 0.68 -6.30
N GLN A 334 -15.45 0.72 -6.11
CA GLN A 334 -14.65 -0.49 -5.83
C GLN A 334 -15.09 -1.16 -4.54
N ALA A 335 -15.29 -0.41 -3.45
CA ALA A 335 -15.80 -0.95 -2.20
C ALA A 335 -17.19 -1.58 -2.38
N ASN A 336 -18.07 -0.94 -3.16
CA ASN A 336 -19.38 -1.51 -3.49
C ASN A 336 -19.27 -2.83 -4.25
N GLU A 337 -18.37 -2.98 -5.23
CA GLU A 337 -18.17 -4.25 -5.93
C GLU A 337 -17.71 -5.37 -4.99
N VAL A 338 -16.80 -5.07 -4.05
CA VAL A 338 -16.35 -6.02 -3.02
C VAL A 338 -17.53 -6.45 -2.15
N LEU A 339 -18.29 -5.49 -1.62
CA LEU A 339 -19.40 -5.75 -0.72
C LEU A 339 -20.52 -6.54 -1.42
N LYS A 340 -20.88 -6.18 -2.66
CA LYS A 340 -21.81 -6.98 -3.48
C LYS A 340 -21.33 -8.41 -3.63
N GLY A 341 -20.05 -8.61 -3.93
CA GLY A 341 -19.47 -9.94 -4.10
C GLY A 341 -19.48 -10.79 -2.82
N LEU A 342 -19.15 -10.19 -1.67
CA LEU A 342 -19.11 -10.90 -0.39
C LEU A 342 -20.50 -11.18 0.20
N LEU A 343 -21.41 -10.22 0.06
CA LEU A 343 -22.75 -10.28 0.66
C LEU A 343 -23.79 -10.90 -0.28
N GLY A 344 -23.59 -10.81 -1.60
CA GLY A 344 -24.51 -11.33 -2.61
C GLY A 344 -25.71 -10.41 -2.89
N TYR A 345 -25.62 -9.11 -2.55
CA TYR A 345 -26.68 -8.15 -2.92
C TYR A 345 -26.46 -7.65 -4.37
N GLY A 346 -26.94 -8.43 -5.33
CA GLY A 346 -26.84 -8.11 -6.75
C GLY A 346 -25.56 -8.61 -7.42
N GLU A 347 -25.31 -8.13 -8.64
CA GLU A 347 -24.24 -8.65 -9.49
C GLU A 347 -23.06 -7.68 -9.56
N VAL A 348 -21.84 -8.23 -9.47
CA VAL A 348 -20.61 -7.48 -9.74
C VAL A 348 -20.43 -7.26 -11.25
N LEU A 349 -19.64 -6.26 -11.62
CA LEU A 349 -19.28 -5.89 -13.00
C LEU A 349 -18.31 -6.90 -13.64
N SER A 350 -18.70 -8.18 -13.61
CA SER A 350 -17.90 -9.31 -14.09
C SER A 350 -17.94 -9.48 -15.61
N GLN A 351 -19.01 -9.05 -16.27
CA GLN A 351 -19.20 -9.20 -17.71
C GLN A 351 -19.09 -7.88 -18.48
N GLU A 352 -18.88 -6.77 -17.78
CA GLU A 352 -18.95 -5.43 -18.38
C GLU A 352 -17.83 -4.55 -17.83
N LEU A 353 -17.32 -3.63 -18.66
CA LEU A 353 -16.61 -2.44 -18.22
C LEU A 353 -17.64 -1.32 -18.11
N MET A 354 -17.76 -0.70 -16.93
CA MET A 354 -18.55 0.52 -16.79
C MET A 354 -17.64 1.74 -16.96
N LEU A 355 -18.02 2.63 -17.87
CA LEU A 355 -17.45 3.96 -18.07
C LEU A 355 -18.42 4.99 -17.48
N PHE A 356 -17.89 6.03 -16.84
CA PHE A 356 -18.70 7.11 -16.28
C PHE A 356 -18.04 8.46 -16.49
N ASP A 357 -18.75 9.40 -17.10
CA ASP A 357 -18.33 10.80 -17.25
C ASP A 357 -19.00 11.66 -16.16
N LEU A 358 -18.21 12.24 -15.27
CA LEU A 358 -18.70 13.05 -14.16
C LEU A 358 -19.23 14.41 -14.58
N ARG A 359 -18.92 14.87 -15.80
CA ARG A 359 -19.41 16.15 -16.33
C ARG A 359 -20.86 16.05 -16.77
N THR A 360 -21.21 14.93 -17.40
CA THR A 360 -22.55 14.70 -17.96
C THR A 360 -23.41 13.81 -17.07
N GLY A 361 -22.79 13.01 -16.20
CA GLY A 361 -23.46 11.95 -15.44
C GLY A 361 -23.84 10.74 -16.29
N GLU A 362 -23.37 10.68 -17.53
CA GLU A 362 -23.64 9.57 -18.44
C GLU A 362 -22.77 8.36 -18.07
N SER A 363 -23.38 7.18 -18.17
CA SER A 363 -22.70 5.91 -17.98
C SER A 363 -22.84 5.05 -19.22
N GLN A 364 -21.74 4.43 -19.64
CA GLN A 364 -21.71 3.47 -20.73
C GLN A 364 -21.22 2.12 -20.20
N ARG A 365 -21.84 1.04 -20.65
CA ARG A 365 -21.42 -0.32 -20.32
C ARG A 365 -20.95 -1.03 -21.57
N LEU A 366 -19.72 -1.52 -21.53
CA LEU A 366 -19.12 -2.27 -22.62
C LEU A 366 -19.04 -3.74 -22.20
N ALA A 367 -19.78 -4.59 -22.91
CA ALA A 367 -19.73 -6.03 -22.70
C ALA A 367 -18.31 -6.57 -22.95
N ARG A 368 -17.90 -7.55 -22.15
CA ARG A 368 -16.59 -8.20 -22.23
C ARG A 368 -16.78 -9.68 -22.47
N GLN A 369 -15.97 -10.24 -23.36
CA GLN A 369 -16.01 -11.67 -23.67
C GLN A 369 -14.71 -12.33 -23.25
N LYS A 370 -14.83 -13.54 -22.70
CA LYS A 370 -13.67 -14.36 -22.35
C LYS A 370 -13.03 -14.86 -23.64
N ARG A 371 -11.74 -14.55 -23.84
CA ARG A 371 -10.96 -15.07 -24.97
C ARG A 371 -10.48 -16.48 -24.67
N GLU A 372 -10.62 -17.38 -25.65
CA GLU A 372 -10.24 -18.79 -25.56
C GLU A 372 -8.74 -18.96 -25.22
N TYR A 373 -7.88 -18.18 -25.87
CA TYR A 373 -6.42 -18.23 -25.70
C TYR A 373 -5.87 -16.98 -24.98
N CYS A 374 -6.48 -16.59 -23.85
CA CYS A 374 -5.96 -15.50 -23.02
C CYS A 374 -4.87 -16.01 -22.06
N PRO A 375 -3.61 -15.49 -22.13
CA PRO A 375 -2.53 -15.90 -21.24
C PRO A 375 -2.88 -15.71 -19.75
N ALA A 376 -3.39 -14.53 -19.37
CA ALA A 376 -3.78 -14.27 -17.99
C ALA A 376 -4.90 -15.20 -17.49
N CYS A 377 -5.84 -15.62 -18.35
CA CYS A 377 -6.87 -16.59 -17.94
C CYS A 377 -6.29 -17.99 -17.68
N GLN A 378 -5.14 -18.32 -18.28
CA GLN A 378 -4.39 -19.55 -18.03
C GLN A 378 -3.43 -19.40 -16.84
N GLY A 379 -3.47 -18.26 -16.13
CA GLY A 379 -2.59 -17.96 -15.02
C GLY A 379 -1.16 -17.57 -15.44
N ASP A 380 -0.93 -17.34 -16.73
CA ASP A 380 0.35 -16.84 -17.25
C ASP A 380 0.31 -15.32 -17.35
N TYR A 381 1.33 -14.66 -16.82
CA TYR A 381 1.54 -13.24 -17.07
C TYR A 381 2.69 -13.08 -18.02
N LYS A 382 2.37 -12.98 -19.32
CA LYS A 382 3.30 -12.35 -20.25
C LYS A 382 3.28 -10.87 -19.96
N MET A 383 4.31 -10.41 -19.24
CA MET A 383 4.68 -9.00 -19.31
C MET A 383 4.67 -8.57 -20.78
N PRO A 384 4.21 -7.35 -21.11
CA PRO A 384 4.64 -6.76 -22.37
C PRO A 384 6.15 -6.92 -22.43
N SER A 385 6.65 -7.53 -23.50
CA SER A 385 8.08 -7.67 -23.62
C SER A 385 8.61 -6.24 -23.67
N ASN A 386 9.38 -5.86 -22.64
CA ASN A 386 10.16 -4.63 -22.66
C ASN A 386 11.34 -4.79 -23.64
N ASP A 387 11.25 -5.69 -24.63
CA ASP A 387 12.22 -5.75 -25.73
C ASP A 387 12.15 -4.49 -26.59
N LEU A 388 11.10 -3.67 -26.43
CA LEU A 388 11.03 -2.36 -27.05
C LEU A 388 11.78 -1.27 -26.26
N GLU A 389 12.11 -1.49 -24.98
CA GLU A 389 12.73 -0.47 -24.15
C GLU A 389 14.09 -0.89 -23.57
N VAL A 390 14.90 0.11 -23.27
CA VAL A 390 16.14 0.01 -22.48
C VAL A 390 16.04 1.06 -21.38
N ALA A 391 16.38 0.70 -20.13
CA ALA A 391 16.18 1.60 -18.99
C ALA A 391 17.26 2.70 -18.93
N THR A 392 18.49 2.38 -19.32
CA THR A 392 19.60 3.34 -19.38
C THR A 392 20.44 3.15 -20.64
N LEU A 393 21.31 4.12 -20.95
CA LEU A 393 22.27 4.00 -22.05
C LEU A 393 23.33 2.92 -21.77
N GLU A 394 23.67 2.69 -20.50
CA GLU A 394 24.56 1.58 -20.10
C GLU A 394 23.90 0.22 -20.33
N GLU A 395 22.60 0.08 -20.01
CA GLU A 395 21.85 -1.13 -20.35
C GLU A 395 21.80 -1.32 -21.86
N ALA A 396 21.53 -0.26 -22.63
CA ALA A 396 21.52 -0.31 -24.08
C ALA A 396 22.88 -0.79 -24.63
N GLN A 397 23.98 -0.25 -24.13
CA GLN A 397 25.33 -0.66 -24.52
C GLN A 397 25.61 -2.13 -24.17
N ALA A 398 25.20 -2.58 -22.98
CA ALA A 398 25.40 -3.96 -22.54
C ALA A 398 24.54 -4.97 -23.33
N LYS A 399 23.31 -4.59 -23.67
CA LYS A 399 22.32 -5.44 -24.35
C LYS A 399 22.52 -5.48 -25.87
N LEU A 400 22.85 -4.34 -26.47
CA LEU A 400 22.85 -4.14 -27.92
C LEU A 400 24.26 -4.06 -28.51
N GLY A 401 25.29 -3.86 -27.68
CA GLY A 401 26.62 -3.53 -28.16
C GLY A 401 26.64 -2.12 -28.75
N GLU A 402 27.11 -1.98 -29.99
CA GLU A 402 27.07 -0.70 -30.70
C GLU A 402 25.63 -0.36 -31.13
N PHE A 403 25.16 0.85 -30.81
CA PHE A 403 23.82 1.31 -31.17
C PHE A 403 23.83 2.77 -31.65
N ARG A 404 22.82 3.12 -32.44
CA ARG A 404 22.51 4.51 -32.84
C ARG A 404 21.58 5.12 -31.81
N LEU A 405 21.87 6.35 -31.37
CA LEU A 405 20.97 7.13 -30.52
C LEU A 405 20.31 8.21 -31.37
N VAL A 406 18.97 8.20 -31.46
CA VAL A 406 18.19 9.17 -32.26
C VAL A 406 17.28 9.98 -31.32
N ASP A 407 17.55 11.27 -31.20
CA ASP A 407 16.74 12.23 -30.46
C ASP A 407 15.55 12.67 -31.31
N VAL A 408 14.34 12.33 -30.85
CA VAL A 408 13.08 12.67 -31.53
C VAL A 408 12.40 13.91 -30.98
N ARG A 409 13.09 14.65 -30.10
CA ARG A 409 12.62 15.95 -29.59
C ARG A 409 12.71 17.03 -30.65
N GLU A 410 11.93 18.08 -30.46
CA GLU A 410 12.09 19.32 -31.21
C GLU A 410 13.43 19.98 -30.85
N SER A 411 14.02 20.68 -31.83
CA SER A 411 15.39 21.19 -31.75
C SER A 411 15.65 22.21 -30.62
N ASP A 412 14.59 22.77 -30.06
CA ASP A 412 14.58 23.76 -29.00
C ASP A 412 14.35 23.16 -27.59
N GLU A 413 14.08 21.85 -27.47
CA GLU A 413 13.83 21.20 -26.18
C GLU A 413 15.11 21.07 -25.32
N LEU A 414 14.94 21.25 -24.00
CA LEU A 414 15.99 21.12 -22.99
C LEU A 414 15.71 19.90 -22.08
N PRO A 415 16.74 19.29 -21.45
CA PRO A 415 18.18 19.59 -21.58
C PRO A 415 18.77 19.12 -22.92
N ARG A 416 19.84 19.79 -23.38
CA ARG A 416 20.59 19.32 -24.55
C ARG A 416 21.45 18.12 -24.19
N LEU A 417 21.40 17.07 -25.01
CA LEU A 417 22.26 15.90 -24.89
C LEU A 417 23.70 16.26 -25.23
N LYS A 418 24.65 15.80 -24.40
CA LYS A 418 26.09 15.91 -24.62
C LYS A 418 26.67 14.66 -25.28
N VAL A 419 26.03 13.51 -25.07
CA VAL A 419 26.34 12.26 -25.79
C VAL A 419 26.17 12.41 -27.30
N LYS A 420 26.95 11.65 -28.08
CA LYS A 420 26.82 11.60 -29.54
C LYS A 420 25.45 11.01 -29.91
N HIS A 421 24.66 11.75 -30.70
CA HIS A 421 23.34 11.35 -31.14
C HIS A 421 23.01 11.95 -32.51
N GLU A 422 22.00 11.39 -33.17
CA GLU A 422 21.35 11.94 -34.35
C GLU A 422 20.09 12.70 -33.92
N VAL A 423 19.71 13.74 -34.65
CA VAL A 423 18.52 14.55 -34.34
C VAL A 423 17.51 14.38 -35.47
N SER A 424 16.33 13.84 -35.15
CA SER A 424 15.21 13.69 -36.08
C SER A 424 13.92 14.11 -35.38
N PRO A 425 13.61 15.42 -35.35
CA PRO A 425 12.47 15.95 -34.60
C PRO A 425 11.16 15.30 -35.04
N LEU A 426 10.28 14.99 -34.09
CA LEU A 426 9.03 14.28 -34.38
C LEU A 426 8.17 15.00 -35.43
N SER A 427 8.15 16.34 -35.41
CA SER A 427 7.43 17.18 -36.39
C SER A 427 7.86 16.97 -37.84
N ARG A 428 9.09 16.51 -38.08
CA ARG A 428 9.67 16.25 -39.40
C ARG A 428 10.37 14.89 -39.42
N PHE A 429 9.83 13.93 -38.69
CA PHE A 429 10.50 12.66 -38.44
C PHE A 429 10.78 11.95 -39.77
N THR A 430 12.06 11.86 -40.09
CA THR A 430 12.58 11.06 -41.19
C THR A 430 13.66 10.18 -40.63
N TRP A 431 13.53 8.89 -40.84
CA TRP A 431 14.49 7.91 -40.34
C TRP A 431 14.62 6.76 -41.32
N GLU A 432 15.86 6.33 -41.54
CA GLU A 432 16.20 5.21 -42.39
C GLU A 432 16.53 3.99 -41.53
N PRO A 433 15.89 2.82 -41.81
CA PRO A 433 16.22 1.57 -41.16
C PRO A 433 17.71 1.26 -41.28
N SER A 434 18.31 0.78 -40.20
CA SER A 434 19.71 0.39 -40.14
C SER A 434 19.85 -1.00 -39.56
N GLU A 435 20.90 -1.73 -39.95
CA GLU A 435 21.26 -3.00 -39.31
C GLU A 435 21.75 -2.79 -37.87
N THR A 436 22.34 -1.63 -37.59
CA THR A 436 22.74 -1.23 -36.23
C THR A 436 21.49 -0.95 -35.38
N PRO A 437 21.37 -1.56 -34.18
CA PRO A 437 20.28 -1.28 -33.24
C PRO A 437 20.09 0.23 -33.03
N THR A 438 18.85 0.70 -33.07
CA THR A 438 18.52 2.12 -32.90
C THR A 438 17.74 2.33 -31.62
N VAL A 439 18.24 3.20 -30.74
CA VAL A 439 17.58 3.64 -29.52
C VAL A 439 17.05 5.06 -29.76
N PHE A 440 15.73 5.23 -29.71
CA PHE A 440 15.09 6.53 -29.76
C PHE A 440 15.01 7.13 -28.35
N ILE A 441 15.18 8.44 -28.26
CA ILE A 441 15.09 9.18 -27.00
C ILE A 441 14.20 10.42 -27.16
N CYS A 442 13.35 10.68 -26.17
CA CYS A 442 12.60 11.93 -26.08
C CYS A 442 12.62 12.51 -24.66
N ALA A 443 11.76 13.50 -24.35
CA ALA A 443 11.70 14.12 -23.03
C ALA A 443 11.34 13.12 -21.90
N HIS A 444 10.22 12.38 -22.06
CA HIS A 444 9.65 11.50 -21.03
C HIS A 444 9.53 10.02 -21.46
N GLY A 445 10.20 9.61 -22.54
CA GLY A 445 10.10 8.25 -23.10
C GLY A 445 8.84 7.95 -23.94
N VAL A 446 7.79 8.78 -23.87
CA VAL A 446 6.51 8.56 -24.58
C VAL A 446 6.66 8.58 -26.11
N ARG A 447 7.25 9.65 -26.67
CA ARG A 447 7.40 9.81 -28.13
C ARG A 447 8.39 8.80 -28.70
N SER A 448 9.50 8.55 -28.01
CA SER A 448 10.46 7.54 -28.42
C SER A 448 9.85 6.14 -28.44
N TYR A 449 8.98 5.83 -27.47
CA TYR A 449 8.24 4.57 -27.46
C TYR A 449 7.33 4.44 -28.68
N GLN A 450 6.54 5.47 -28.98
CA GLN A 450 5.64 5.47 -30.14
C GLN A 450 6.42 5.24 -31.45
N VAL A 451 7.54 5.94 -31.63
CA VAL A 451 8.40 5.77 -32.80
C VAL A 451 8.96 4.35 -32.88
N ALA A 452 9.54 3.84 -31.80
CA ALA A 452 10.09 2.48 -31.76
C ALA A 452 9.03 1.41 -32.02
N SER A 453 7.81 1.59 -31.50
CA SER A 453 6.66 0.71 -31.72
C SER A 453 6.22 0.71 -33.19
N GLN A 454 6.13 1.89 -33.81
CA GLN A 454 5.82 2.01 -35.24
C GLN A 454 6.87 1.32 -36.12
N CYS A 455 8.16 1.49 -35.81
CA CYS A 455 9.24 0.79 -36.51
C CYS A 455 9.10 -0.74 -36.41
N ARG A 456 8.79 -1.25 -35.22
CA ARG A 456 8.59 -2.69 -34.98
C ARG A 456 7.38 -3.23 -35.74
N ALA A 457 6.29 -2.47 -35.78
CA ALA A 457 5.10 -2.81 -36.58
C ALA A 457 5.38 -2.89 -38.09
N GLN A 458 6.38 -2.14 -38.57
CA GLN A 458 6.87 -2.19 -39.96
C GLN A 458 7.91 -3.32 -40.20
N GLY A 459 8.11 -4.21 -39.22
CA GLY A 459 9.02 -5.35 -39.32
C GLY A 459 10.46 -5.06 -38.89
N ILE A 460 10.74 -3.89 -38.31
CA ILE A 460 12.10 -3.49 -37.96
C ILE A 460 12.40 -3.92 -36.52
N SER A 461 13.02 -5.10 -36.41
CA SER A 461 13.21 -5.81 -35.14
C SER A 461 14.41 -5.33 -34.31
N ASN A 462 14.99 -4.16 -34.58
CA ASN A 462 16.12 -3.61 -33.83
C ASN A 462 15.91 -2.13 -33.43
N ALA A 463 14.65 -1.68 -33.37
CA ALA A 463 14.25 -0.37 -32.84
C ALA A 463 13.88 -0.47 -31.35
N TYR A 464 14.39 0.46 -30.53
CA TYR A 464 14.21 0.50 -29.08
C TYR A 464 13.91 1.95 -28.63
N SER A 465 13.29 2.11 -27.46
CA SER A 465 13.04 3.40 -26.79
C SER A 465 13.80 3.46 -25.47
N LEU A 466 14.37 4.63 -25.14
CA LEU A 466 14.93 4.86 -23.82
C LEU A 466 13.81 5.18 -22.81
N ALA A 467 13.65 4.32 -21.81
CA ALA A 467 12.57 4.42 -20.84
C ALA A 467 12.66 5.70 -20.00
N GLY A 468 11.55 6.45 -19.92
CA GLY A 468 11.45 7.71 -19.18
C GLY A 468 12.19 8.91 -19.81
N GLY A 469 12.92 8.73 -20.91
CA GLY A 469 13.56 9.83 -21.65
C GLY A 469 14.65 10.59 -20.89
N VAL A 470 15.00 11.79 -21.38
CA VAL A 470 16.07 12.63 -20.81
C VAL A 470 15.74 13.26 -19.45
N LEU A 471 14.47 13.36 -19.10
CA LEU A 471 14.02 13.96 -17.83
C LEU A 471 13.89 12.91 -16.71
N ASN A 472 14.12 11.64 -17.02
CA ASN A 472 14.16 10.58 -16.01
C ASN A 472 15.31 10.86 -15.01
N PRO A 473 15.08 10.87 -13.68
CA PRO A 473 16.12 11.07 -12.68
C PRO A 473 17.26 10.03 -12.74
N SER A 474 16.97 8.86 -13.31
CA SER A 474 17.94 7.77 -13.51
C SER A 474 18.74 7.92 -14.80
N PHE A 475 18.38 8.86 -15.68
CA PHE A 475 19.13 9.15 -16.90
C PHE A 475 20.49 9.73 -16.54
N LYS A 476 21.55 9.00 -16.92
CA LYS A 476 22.92 9.46 -16.82
C LYS A 476 23.54 9.44 -18.21
N GLU A 477 24.19 10.54 -18.56
CA GLU A 477 25.01 10.57 -19.75
C GLU A 477 26.31 9.81 -19.45
N PRO A 478 26.68 8.79 -20.23
CA PRO A 478 27.98 8.16 -20.13
C PRO A 478 29.08 9.24 -20.26
N VAL A 479 30.06 9.17 -19.36
CA VAL A 479 31.19 10.11 -19.25
C VAL A 479 32.20 9.89 -20.38
#